data_AF-A0A9D5D0H7-F1
#
_entry.id   AF-A0A9D5D0H7-F1
#
_cell.length_a   1.000
_cell.length_b   1.000
_cell.length_c   1.000
_cell.angle_alpha   90.00
_cell.angle_beta   90.00
_cell.angle_gamma   90.00
#
_symmetry.space_group_name_H-M   'P 1'
#
loop_
_entity.id
_entity.type
_entity.pdbx_description
1 polymer ?
#
loop_
_entity_poly.entity_id
_entity_poly.type
_entity_poly.pdbx_seq_one_letter_code
_entity_poly.pdbx_strand_id
1 'polypeptide(L)'
;MEGDEPVSPIGQYLSSSVLHLTILGVFDSTVPVDDSQVILALENIFLPLNPRLSSIMVRDDEDGVQKWRKVDEVKLEEHVKVPVFPEGLEKYDECLQEYITKISMEPLPFSRPLWDITIIKYPTSTAAGNLLFRIHHALGDGFSLSCLHCLHP
;
A
#
# COMPACT_ATOMS: atom_id res chain seq x y z
N MET A 1 -15.35 -13.75 -19.69
CA MET A 1 -15.06 -12.30 -19.61
C MET A 1 -15.68 -11.84 -18.30
N GLU A 2 -14.85 -11.70 -17.28
CA GLU A 2 -15.26 -11.10 -16.00
C GLU A 2 -15.42 -9.59 -16.28
N GLY A 3 -16.59 -9.02 -16.01
CA GLY A 3 -16.90 -7.64 -16.34
C GLY A 3 -16.26 -6.67 -15.35
N ASP A 4 -15.81 -5.51 -15.85
CA ASP A 4 -15.27 -4.42 -15.02
C ASP A 4 -16.30 -4.01 -13.94
N GLU A 5 -15.92 -4.09 -12.66
CA GLU A 5 -16.80 -3.71 -11.54
C GLU A 5 -16.76 -2.21 -11.28
N PRO A 6 -17.91 -1.55 -11.05
CA PRO A 6 -17.93 -0.13 -10.69
C PRO A 6 -17.32 0.12 -9.30
N VAL A 7 -16.58 1.21 -9.17
CA VAL A 7 -16.12 1.73 -7.87
C VAL A 7 -17.35 2.19 -7.07
N SER A 8 -17.37 1.94 -5.77
CA SER A 8 -18.49 2.38 -4.91
C SER A 8 -18.64 3.92 -4.94
N PRO A 9 -19.86 4.46 -4.71
CA PRO A 9 -20.06 5.91 -4.70
C PRO A 9 -19.13 6.66 -3.72
N ILE A 10 -18.82 6.05 -2.57
CA ILE A 10 -17.88 6.60 -1.58
C ILE A 10 -16.44 6.56 -2.13
N GLY A 11 -16.04 5.45 -2.75
CA GLY A 11 -14.72 5.32 -3.37
C GLY A 11 -14.51 6.28 -4.53
N GLN A 12 -15.56 6.61 -5.29
CA GLN A 12 -15.51 7.63 -6.33
C GLN A 12 -15.28 9.04 -5.75
N TYR A 13 -15.98 9.37 -4.66
CA TYR A 13 -15.82 10.66 -4.00
C TYR A 13 -14.44 10.81 -3.35
N LEU A 14 -13.95 9.77 -2.67
CA LEU A 14 -12.65 9.70 -2.00
C LEU A 14 -11.46 9.49 -2.93
N SER A 15 -11.70 9.36 -4.24
CA SER A 15 -10.68 9.34 -5.29
C SER A 15 -10.82 10.53 -6.25
N SER A 16 -11.59 11.54 -5.88
CA SER A 16 -11.70 12.79 -6.64
C SER A 16 -10.40 13.59 -6.57
N SER A 17 -10.21 14.52 -7.49
CA SER A 17 -9.10 15.47 -7.46
C SER A 17 -9.07 16.38 -6.22
N VAL A 18 -10.07 16.29 -5.34
CA VAL A 18 -10.28 17.13 -4.15
C VAL A 18 -10.01 16.35 -2.85
N LEU A 19 -10.23 15.04 -2.83
CA LEU A 19 -10.04 14.19 -1.66
C LEU A 19 -9.27 12.93 -2.05
N HIS A 20 -8.08 12.77 -1.47
CA HIS A 20 -7.23 11.60 -1.66
C HIS A 20 -6.88 11.04 -0.28
N LEU A 21 -7.68 10.06 0.17
CA LEU A 21 -7.54 9.49 1.51
C LEU A 21 -6.67 8.23 1.45
N THR A 22 -5.54 8.27 2.15
CA THR A 22 -4.61 7.15 2.26
C THR A 22 -4.50 6.72 3.71
N ILE A 23 -4.55 5.41 3.94
CA ILE A 23 -4.32 4.80 5.23
C ILE A 23 -2.87 4.34 5.26
N LEU A 24 -2.11 4.82 6.25
CA LEU A 24 -0.71 4.43 6.48
C LEU A 24 -0.63 3.61 7.77
N GLY A 25 -0.18 2.37 7.66
CA GLY A 25 0.20 1.52 8.79
C GLY A 25 1.72 1.44 8.93
N VAL A 26 2.21 1.40 10.17
CA VAL A 26 3.63 1.24 10.50
C VAL A 26 3.76 0.04 11.42
N PHE A 27 4.65 -0.89 11.06
CA PHE A 27 4.91 -2.11 11.82
C PHE A 27 6.38 -2.16 12.22
N ASP A 28 6.61 -2.23 13.52
CA ASP A 28 7.94 -2.37 14.11
C ASP A 28 8.32 -3.85 14.14
N SER A 29 9.53 -4.16 13.66
CA SER A 29 10.10 -5.50 13.75
C SER A 29 11.28 -5.51 14.70
N THR A 30 11.30 -6.48 15.63
CA THR A 30 12.44 -6.69 16.55
C THR A 30 13.63 -7.37 15.87
N VAL A 31 13.45 -7.86 14.64
CA VAL A 31 14.51 -8.43 13.80
C VAL A 31 14.63 -7.67 12.48
N PRO A 32 15.80 -7.67 11.80
CA PRO A 32 15.92 -7.05 10.49
C PRO A 32 14.88 -7.61 9.50
N VAL A 33 14.21 -6.72 8.77
CA VAL A 33 13.17 -7.11 7.81
C VAL A 33 13.83 -7.61 6.53
N ASP A 34 13.56 -8.86 6.18
CA ASP A 34 13.99 -9.50 4.94
C ASP A 34 13.03 -9.14 3.81
N ASP A 35 13.54 -8.48 2.78
CA ASP A 35 12.77 -8.08 1.59
C ASP A 35 12.30 -9.29 0.79
N SER A 36 13.09 -10.36 0.72
CA SER A 36 12.70 -11.58 0.00
C SER A 36 11.47 -12.21 0.63
N GLN A 37 11.38 -12.22 1.98
CA GLN A 37 10.22 -12.74 2.70
C GLN A 37 8.99 -11.85 2.51
N VAL A 38 9.17 -10.52 2.51
CA VAL A 38 8.07 -9.58 2.25
C VAL A 38 7.54 -9.77 0.84
N ILE A 39 8.41 -9.89 -0.16
CA ILE A 39 8.03 -10.14 -1.56
C ILE A 39 7.25 -11.46 -1.68
N LEU A 40 7.76 -12.54 -1.09
CA LEU A 40 7.05 -13.83 -1.11
C LEU A 40 5.69 -13.76 -0.42
N ALA A 41 5.56 -13.04 0.69
CA ALA A 41 4.29 -12.84 1.37
C ALA A 41 3.32 -12.01 0.51
N LEU A 42 3.83 -11.03 -0.23
CA LEU A 42 3.03 -10.24 -1.16
C LEU A 42 2.43 -11.10 -2.28
N GLU A 43 3.27 -11.91 -2.92
CA GLU A 43 2.86 -12.77 -4.04
C GLU A 43 1.89 -13.87 -3.61
N ASN A 44 2.21 -14.57 -2.53
CA ASN A 44 1.52 -15.81 -2.17
C ASN A 44 0.34 -15.60 -1.23
N ILE A 45 0.33 -14.48 -0.49
CA ILE A 45 -0.71 -14.20 0.51
C ILE A 45 -1.44 -12.94 0.10
N PHE A 46 -0.78 -11.78 0.11
CA PHE A 46 -1.45 -10.48 0.02
C PHE A 46 -2.21 -10.28 -1.29
N LEU A 47 -1.58 -10.45 -2.45
CA LEU A 47 -2.21 -10.24 -3.76
C LEU A 47 -3.43 -11.17 -3.97
N PRO A 48 -3.37 -12.48 -3.61
CA PRO A 48 -4.53 -13.36 -3.64
C PRO A 48 -5.67 -13.01 -2.68
N LEU A 49 -5.44 -12.25 -1.60
CA LEU A 49 -6.48 -11.95 -0.61
C LEU A 49 -7.67 -11.21 -1.21
N ASN A 50 -7.44 -10.35 -2.21
CA ASN A 50 -8.50 -9.57 -2.83
C ASN A 50 -8.13 -9.19 -4.27
N PRO A 51 -9.01 -9.44 -5.26
CA PRO A 51 -8.78 -9.04 -6.65
C PRO A 51 -8.42 -7.57 -6.83
N ARG A 52 -8.94 -6.67 -5.98
CA ARG A 52 -8.65 -5.22 -6.05
C ARG A 52 -7.20 -4.86 -5.75
N LEU A 53 -6.46 -5.71 -5.04
CA LEU A 53 -5.02 -5.56 -4.85
C LEU A 53 -4.24 -5.77 -6.14
N SER A 54 -4.88 -6.40 -7.13
CA SER A 54 -4.39 -6.60 -8.49
C SER A 54 -5.24 -5.84 -9.53
N SER A 55 -5.88 -4.73 -9.12
CA SER A 55 -6.69 -3.90 -10.03
C SER A 55 -6.31 -2.44 -9.96
N ILE A 56 -6.43 -1.77 -11.11
CA ILE A 56 -6.31 -0.32 -11.25
C ILE A 56 -7.68 0.33 -11.35
N MET A 57 -7.75 1.59 -10.94
CA MET A 57 -8.96 2.39 -11.10
C MET A 57 -8.90 3.13 -12.44
N VAL A 58 -9.85 2.85 -13.32
CA VAL A 58 -9.97 3.47 -14.65
C VAL A 58 -11.27 4.26 -14.71
N ARG A 59 -11.25 5.40 -15.41
CA ARG A 59 -12.46 6.16 -15.70
C ARG A 59 -13.02 5.69 -17.04
N ASP A 60 -14.31 5.38 -17.06
CA ASP A 60 -15.02 5.10 -18.31
C ASP A 60 -15.21 6.40 -19.09
N ASP A 61 -14.86 6.40 -20.37
CA ASP A 61 -14.95 7.56 -21.25
C ASP A 61 -16.40 7.87 -21.66
N GLU A 62 -17.31 6.88 -21.60
CA GLU A 62 -18.71 7.05 -22.02
C GLU A 62 -19.58 7.65 -20.90
N ASP A 63 -19.49 7.09 -19.69
CA ASP A 63 -20.35 7.47 -18.56
C ASP A 63 -19.62 8.28 -17.48
N GLY A 64 -18.30 8.45 -17.58
CA GLY A 64 -17.47 9.14 -16.59
C GLY A 64 -17.31 8.40 -15.25
N VAL A 65 -17.86 7.19 -15.14
CA VAL A 65 -17.86 6.34 -13.94
C VAL A 65 -16.49 5.68 -13.76
N GLN A 66 -15.98 5.66 -12.52
CA GLN A 66 -14.76 4.92 -12.21
C GLN A 66 -15.06 3.43 -12.02
N LYS A 67 -14.24 2.58 -12.63
CA LYS A 67 -14.33 1.11 -12.58
C LYS A 67 -12.99 0.51 -12.15
N TRP A 68 -13.04 -0.66 -11.53
CA TRP A 68 -11.86 -1.47 -11.26
C TRP A 68 -11.57 -2.35 -12.46
N ARG A 69 -10.36 -2.25 -12.99
CA ARG A 69 -9.85 -3.11 -14.04
C ARG A 69 -8.69 -3.93 -13.51
N LYS A 70 -8.81 -5.25 -13.59
CA LYS A 70 -7.74 -6.16 -13.21
C LYS A 70 -6.53 -5.97 -14.11
N VAL A 71 -5.33 -6.00 -13.54
CA VAL A 71 -4.07 -6.05 -14.30
C VAL A 71 -3.63 -7.50 -14.45
N ASP A 72 -2.98 -7.81 -15.58
CA ASP A 72 -2.47 -9.16 -15.84
C ASP A 72 -1.35 -9.55 -14.87
N GLU A 73 -0.51 -8.58 -14.49
CA GLU A 73 0.61 -8.75 -13.58
C GLU A 73 0.80 -7.50 -12.71
N VAL A 74 1.07 -7.70 -11.42
CA VAL A 74 1.44 -6.64 -10.49
C VAL A 74 2.96 -6.62 -10.36
N LYS A 75 3.59 -5.52 -10.79
CA LYS A 75 5.04 -5.32 -10.71
C LYS A 75 5.47 -4.90 -9.31
N LEU A 76 5.84 -5.85 -8.47
CA LEU A 76 6.17 -5.58 -7.05
C LEU A 76 7.30 -4.58 -6.86
N GLU A 77 8.24 -4.48 -7.81
CA GLU A 77 9.30 -3.46 -7.82
C GLU A 77 8.77 -2.02 -7.87
N GLU A 78 7.57 -1.81 -8.39
CA GLU A 78 6.92 -0.50 -8.39
C GLU A 78 6.26 -0.22 -7.02
N HIS A 79 5.82 -1.27 -6.31
CA HIS A 79 5.09 -1.16 -5.05
C HIS A 79 5.98 -1.26 -3.80
N VAL A 80 7.14 -1.92 -3.89
CA VAL A 80 8.02 -2.14 -2.75
C VAL A 80 9.25 -1.24 -2.85
N LYS A 81 9.41 -0.37 -1.85
CA LYS A 81 10.53 0.58 -1.75
C LYS A 81 11.44 0.21 -0.59
N VAL A 82 12.74 0.33 -0.81
CA VAL A 82 13.76 0.22 0.24
C VAL A 82 14.59 1.50 0.23
N PRO A 83 14.20 2.54 0.99
CA PRO A 83 14.92 3.81 0.99
C PRO A 83 16.27 3.65 1.66
N VAL A 84 17.21 4.46 1.20
CA VAL A 84 18.56 4.54 1.76
C VAL A 84 18.63 5.79 2.63
N PHE A 85 19.01 5.61 3.90
CA PHE A 85 19.24 6.69 4.85
C PHE A 85 20.74 7.00 4.99
N PRO A 86 21.11 8.22 5.44
CA PRO A 86 22.50 8.57 5.68
C PRO A 86 23.19 7.60 6.64
N GLU A 87 24.42 7.21 6.34
CA GLU A 87 25.19 6.31 7.20
C GLU A 87 25.73 7.03 8.45
N GLY A 88 26.07 6.25 9.49
CA GLY A 88 26.79 6.74 10.66
C GLY A 88 25.93 7.14 11.86
N LEU A 89 24.62 6.90 11.81
CA LEU A 89 23.72 7.09 12.96
C LEU A 89 23.61 5.78 13.75
N GLU A 90 23.56 5.89 15.08
CA GLU A 90 23.29 4.75 15.97
C GLU A 90 21.81 4.34 15.92
N LYS A 91 20.92 5.33 15.75
CA LYS A 91 19.46 5.19 15.75
C LYS A 91 18.85 6.11 14.69
N TYR A 92 17.84 5.61 13.99
CA TYR A 92 17.23 6.25 12.82
C TYR A 92 15.81 6.78 13.05
N ASP A 93 15.41 7.00 14.29
CA ASP A 93 14.06 7.46 14.66
C ASP A 93 13.66 8.76 13.93
N GLU A 94 14.56 9.75 13.89
CA GLU A 94 14.32 11.02 13.19
C GLU A 94 14.16 10.81 11.67
N CYS A 95 15.05 10.02 11.05
CA CYS A 95 14.96 9.69 9.63
C CYS A 95 13.66 8.97 9.28
N LEU A 96 13.22 8.03 10.15
CA LEU A 96 11.95 7.34 9.99
C LEU A 96 10.77 8.32 10.08
N GLN A 97 10.76 9.20 11.07
CA GLN A 97 9.68 10.18 11.26
C GLN A 97 9.59 11.17 10.10
N GLU A 98 10.72 11.66 9.60
CA GLU A 98 10.78 12.51 8.41
C GLU A 98 10.25 11.78 7.18
N TYR A 99 10.66 10.51 6.99
CA TYR A 99 10.18 9.70 5.89
C TYR A 99 8.67 9.46 5.95
N ILE A 100 8.14 9.09 7.12
CA ILE A 100 6.69 8.93 7.37
C ILE A 100 5.96 10.23 7.04
N THR A 101 6.45 11.37 7.52
CA THR A 101 5.85 12.68 7.29
C THR A 101 5.80 13.00 5.79
N LYS A 102 6.90 12.74 5.08
CA LYS A 102 6.99 12.94 3.63
C LYS A 102 5.97 12.09 2.88
N ILE A 103 5.97 10.77 3.10
CA ILE A 103 5.08 9.88 2.35
C ILE A 103 3.62 10.03 2.75
N SER A 104 3.31 10.54 3.95
CA SER A 104 1.91 10.77 4.36
C SER A 104 1.21 11.83 3.48
N MET A 105 1.98 12.69 2.81
CA MET A 105 1.46 13.74 1.93
C MET A 105 1.52 13.37 0.44
N GLU A 106 2.17 12.26 0.09
CA GLU A 106 2.35 11.84 -1.30
C GLU A 106 1.16 11.00 -1.77
N PRO A 107 0.47 11.37 -2.87
CA PRO A 107 -0.61 10.56 -3.39
C PRO A 107 -0.11 9.24 -4.00
N LEU A 108 -0.99 8.25 -4.06
CA LEU A 108 -0.72 6.98 -4.73
C LEU A 108 -1.02 7.16 -6.23
N PRO A 109 -0.15 6.67 -7.12
CA PRO A 109 -0.39 6.81 -8.56
C PRO A 109 -1.53 5.90 -9.01
N PHE A 110 -2.50 6.47 -9.72
CA PHE A 110 -3.67 5.75 -10.25
C PHE A 110 -3.36 4.81 -11.43
N SER A 111 -2.13 4.86 -11.96
CA SER A 111 -1.68 4.00 -13.06
C SER A 111 -1.37 2.55 -12.64
N ARG A 112 -1.45 2.24 -11.34
CA ARG A 112 -1.14 0.93 -10.76
C ARG A 112 -2.05 0.66 -9.55
N PRO A 113 -2.10 -0.58 -9.02
CA PRO A 113 -2.89 -0.87 -7.83
C PRO A 113 -2.60 0.11 -6.68
N LEU A 114 -3.65 0.56 -6.00
CA LEU A 114 -3.55 1.72 -5.10
C LEU A 114 -3.02 1.37 -3.70
N TRP A 115 -1.86 0.73 -3.64
CA TRP A 115 -1.15 0.40 -2.40
C TRP A 115 0.36 0.43 -2.62
N ASP A 116 1.14 0.65 -1.56
CA ASP A 116 2.59 0.44 -1.59
C ASP A 116 3.15 0.03 -0.22
N ILE A 117 4.35 -0.54 -0.25
CA ILE A 117 5.11 -0.96 0.91
C ILE A 117 6.48 -0.28 0.90
N THR A 118 6.90 0.18 2.07
CA THR A 118 8.28 0.59 2.29
C THR A 118 8.91 -0.27 3.38
N ILE A 119 10.10 -0.82 3.10
CA ILE A 119 10.91 -1.58 4.04
C ILE A 119 12.08 -0.70 4.51
N ILE A 120 12.07 -0.32 5.79
CA ILE A 120 13.15 0.43 6.43
C ILE A 120 14.06 -0.57 7.12
N LYS A 121 15.26 -0.76 6.57
CA LYS A 121 16.28 -1.71 7.09
C LYS A 121 17.20 -1.11 8.16
N TYR A 122 16.83 0.05 8.71
CA TYR A 122 17.62 0.79 9.68
C TYR A 122 17.02 0.66 11.09
N PRO A 123 17.84 0.42 12.12
CA PRO A 123 17.35 0.28 13.48
C PRO A 123 16.91 1.62 14.07
N THR A 124 15.80 1.60 14.79
CA THR A 124 15.27 2.70 15.60
C THR A 124 15.45 2.39 17.09
N SER A 125 14.99 3.28 17.96
CA SER A 125 15.01 3.05 19.40
C SER A 125 14.20 1.81 19.82
N THR A 126 13.15 1.47 19.07
CA THR A 126 12.20 0.39 19.38
C THR A 126 12.30 -0.84 18.48
N ALA A 127 12.87 -0.70 17.27
CA ALA A 127 12.83 -1.74 16.24
C ALA A 127 14.20 -1.94 15.54
N ALA A 128 14.44 -3.15 15.04
CA ALA A 128 15.56 -3.46 14.16
C ALA A 128 15.27 -3.12 12.68
N GLY A 129 13.99 -2.93 12.34
CA GLY A 129 13.53 -2.46 11.05
C GLY A 129 12.03 -2.17 11.10
N ASN A 130 11.52 -1.48 10.08
CA ASN A 130 10.13 -1.05 10.04
C ASN A 130 9.52 -1.41 8.68
N LEU A 131 8.26 -1.82 8.67
CA LEU A 131 7.46 -2.01 7.47
C LEU A 131 6.36 -0.95 7.46
N LEU A 132 6.33 -0.11 6.44
CA LEU A 132 5.29 0.90 6.25
C LEU A 132 4.40 0.42 5.11
N PHE A 133 3.10 0.40 5.33
CA PHE A 133 2.11 -0.02 4.34
C PHE A 133 1.14 1.12 4.11
N ARG A 134 0.99 1.56 2.85
CA ARG A 134 -0.02 2.54 2.45
C ARG A 134 -1.05 1.89 1.55
N ILE A 135 -2.31 2.21 1.78
CA ILE A 135 -3.43 1.79 0.93
C ILE A 135 -4.40 2.95 0.74
N HIS A 136 -4.88 3.13 -0.49
CA HIS A 136 -5.90 4.12 -0.78
C HIS A 136 -7.26 3.68 -0.22
N HIS A 137 -8.01 4.62 0.36
CA HIS A 137 -9.28 4.33 1.03
C HIS A 137 -10.34 3.73 0.07
N ALA A 138 -10.28 4.02 -1.23
CA ALA A 138 -11.17 3.38 -2.21
C ALA A 138 -10.99 1.85 -2.32
N LEU A 139 -9.83 1.30 -1.94
CA LEU A 139 -9.66 -0.14 -1.74
C LEU A 139 -10.37 -0.60 -0.46
N GLY A 140 -10.30 0.23 0.60
CA GLY A 140 -10.92 0.07 1.92
C GLY A 140 -12.45 0.22 1.97
N ASP A 141 -13.07 0.97 1.06
CA ASP A 141 -14.54 1.11 1.03
C ASP A 141 -15.26 -0.19 0.62
N GLY A 142 -14.54 -1.14 0.04
CA GLY A 142 -14.98 -2.53 -0.13
C GLY A 142 -14.24 -3.53 0.77
N PHE A 143 -13.26 -3.06 1.55
CA PHE A 143 -12.45 -3.83 2.48
C PHE A 143 -12.57 -3.17 3.84
N SER A 144 -13.59 -3.56 4.62
CA SER A 144 -13.50 -3.41 6.06
C SER A 144 -12.12 -3.94 6.48
N LEU A 145 -11.21 -3.06 6.88
CA LEU A 145 -9.80 -3.36 7.18
C LEU A 145 -9.60 -4.33 8.36
N SER A 146 -10.71 -4.88 8.89
CA SER A 146 -10.79 -5.91 9.90
C SER A 146 -10.22 -7.27 9.47
N CYS A 147 -9.92 -7.51 8.19
CA CYS A 147 -9.36 -8.79 7.73
C CYS A 147 -7.83 -8.97 7.93
N LEU A 148 -7.15 -8.10 8.68
CA LEU A 148 -5.80 -8.42 9.17
C LEU A 148 -5.79 -9.15 10.53
N HIS A 149 -6.93 -9.19 11.24
CA HIS A 149 -7.06 -9.86 12.55
C HIS A 149 -7.74 -11.24 12.48
N CYS A 150 -8.25 -11.66 11.32
CA CYS A 150 -8.98 -12.92 11.18
C CYS A 150 -8.09 -14.15 10.89
N LEU A 151 -6.77 -14.01 10.92
CA LEU A 151 -5.84 -15.13 10.85
C LEU A 151 -5.40 -15.54 12.25
N HIS A 152 -6.33 -16.10 13.02
CA HIS A 152 -6.00 -17.03 14.08
C HIS A 152 -7.08 -18.11 14.15
N PRO A 153 -6.76 -19.40 13.90
CA PRO A 153 -7.62 -20.49 14.32
C PRO A 153 -7.64 -20.63 15.84
#